data_AF-A0A2T2XB86-F1
#
_entry.id   AF-A0A2T2XB86-F1
#
_cell.length_a   1.000
_cell.length_b   1.000
_cell.length_c   1.000
_cell.angle_alpha   90.00
_cell.angle_beta   90.00
_cell.angle_gamma   90.00
#
_symmetry.space_group_name_H-M   'P 1'
#
loop_
_entity.id
_entity.type
_entity.pdbx_description
1 polymer ?
#
loop_
_entity_poly.entity_id
_entity_poly.type
_entity_poly.pdbx_seq_one_letter_code
_entity_poly.pdbx_strand_id
1 'polypeptide(L)'
;MSDSRLEIAADSLGRCHFCGLVRPESGMIRHLQACTTRRQVFHLPSSPATAASFHLLITPCGSPRVWQHIEVPAHLRMEQFAEWLTHLWPMLPQGALLINHQRVSDHDPINNLFVPGLIVRYETQDFCLHMQVVSWYDGYSQSDHTFVLMAQSLETPLNQSSN
;
A
#
# COMPACT_ATOMS: atom_id res chain seq x y z
N MET A 1 -39.70 7.46 13.37
CA MET A 1 -38.64 8.14 12.62
C MET A 1 -37.33 7.49 13.02
N SER A 2 -36.93 6.41 12.32
CA SER A 2 -35.66 5.73 12.62
C SER A 2 -34.52 6.56 12.07
N ASP A 3 -33.58 6.85 12.95
CA ASP A 3 -32.35 7.56 12.68
C ASP A 3 -31.47 6.67 11.79
N SER A 4 -31.74 6.67 10.47
CA SER A 4 -30.88 6.06 9.45
C SER A 4 -29.65 6.94 9.26
N ARG A 5 -28.87 7.11 10.34
CA ARG A 5 -27.45 7.36 10.19
C ARG A 5 -26.90 6.11 9.55
N LEU A 6 -26.58 6.23 8.26
CA LEU A 6 -25.71 5.32 7.52
C LEU A 6 -24.68 4.78 8.52
N GLU A 7 -24.85 3.53 8.92
CA GLU A 7 -23.76 2.74 9.44
C GLU A 7 -22.77 2.70 8.28
N ILE A 8 -21.92 3.73 8.19
CA ILE A 8 -20.63 3.62 7.50
C ILE A 8 -20.06 2.41 8.19
N ALA A 9 -20.12 1.29 7.49
CA ALA A 9 -19.84 0.02 8.09
C ALA A 9 -18.46 0.18 8.76
N ALA A 10 -18.44 0.02 10.09
CA ALA A 10 -17.26 0.27 10.90
C ALA A 10 -16.09 -0.67 10.51
N ASP A 11 -16.39 -1.61 9.62
CA ASP A 11 -15.59 -2.66 9.02
C ASP A 11 -14.56 -2.20 7.97
N SER A 12 -14.57 -0.92 7.55
CA SER A 12 -13.61 -0.37 6.58
C SER A 12 -12.75 0.74 7.17
N LEU A 13 -12.76 0.90 8.50
CA LEU A 13 -11.92 1.86 9.19
C LEU A 13 -10.46 1.40 9.23
N GLY A 14 -9.55 2.36 9.16
CA GLY A 14 -8.12 2.13 9.34
C GLY A 14 -7.42 3.31 9.97
N ARG A 15 -6.18 3.08 10.40
CA ARG A 15 -5.34 4.02 11.14
C ARG A 15 -4.21 4.52 10.26
N CYS A 16 -3.97 5.82 10.27
CA CYS A 16 -2.78 6.45 9.69
C CYS A 16 -1.56 6.23 10.61
N HIS A 17 -0.45 5.72 10.07
CA HIS A 17 0.78 5.46 10.84
C HIS A 17 1.56 6.74 11.19
N PHE A 18 1.28 7.86 10.51
CA PHE A 18 1.95 9.13 10.80
C PHE A 18 1.29 9.87 11.97
N CYS A 19 -0.03 10.05 11.96
CA CYS A 19 -0.74 10.86 12.95
C CYS A 19 -1.68 10.07 13.87
N GLY A 20 -1.84 8.77 13.64
CA GLY A 20 -2.70 7.90 14.45
C GLY A 20 -4.21 8.07 14.24
N LEU A 21 -4.65 9.02 13.41
CA LEU A 21 -6.07 9.24 13.14
C LEU A 21 -6.71 8.03 12.43
N VAL A 22 -7.95 7.74 12.84
CA VAL A 22 -8.78 6.69 12.23
C VAL A 22 -9.71 7.30 11.18
N ARG A 23 -9.75 6.71 9.99
CA ARG A 23 -10.58 7.13 8.85
C ARG A 23 -11.11 5.90 8.11
N PRO A 24 -12.25 6.01 7.41
CA PRO A 24 -12.63 4.99 6.43
C PRO A 24 -11.60 4.95 5.30
N GLU A 25 -11.44 3.77 4.68
CA GLU A 25 -10.54 3.52 3.53
C GLU A 25 -10.71 4.58 2.43
N SER A 26 -11.95 4.82 2.00
CA SER A 26 -12.29 5.84 0.99
C SER A 26 -11.84 7.26 1.36
N GLY A 27 -11.70 7.57 2.65
CA GLY A 27 -11.19 8.84 3.15
C GLY A 27 -9.68 8.86 3.40
N MET A 28 -9.03 7.69 3.44
CA MET A 28 -7.62 7.56 3.84
C MET A 28 -6.67 8.16 2.80
N ILE A 29 -6.95 8.01 1.51
CA ILE A 29 -6.14 8.62 0.43
C ILE A 29 -6.07 10.14 0.60
N ARG A 30 -7.23 10.79 0.72
CA ARG A 30 -7.32 12.25 0.91
C ARG A 30 -6.65 12.68 2.22
N HIS A 31 -6.81 11.88 3.27
CA HIS A 31 -6.14 12.14 4.54
C HIS A 31 -4.61 12.09 4.40
N LEU A 32 -4.04 11.05 3.79
CA LEU A 32 -2.59 10.89 3.63
C LEU A 32 -1.96 12.06 2.85
N GLN A 33 -2.66 12.58 1.84
CA GLN A 33 -2.23 13.76 1.08
C GLN A 33 -2.22 15.05 1.92
N ALA A 34 -3.14 15.15 2.88
CA ALA A 34 -3.32 16.32 3.76
C ALA A 34 -2.67 16.16 5.14
N CYS A 35 -2.11 14.99 5.46
CA CYS A 35 -1.61 14.66 6.79
C CYS A 35 -0.40 15.54 7.15
N THR A 36 -0.59 16.46 8.11
CA THR A 36 0.46 17.39 8.54
C THR A 36 1.68 16.66 9.09
N THR A 37 1.49 15.61 9.89
CA THR A 37 2.60 14.82 10.44
C THR A 37 3.40 14.12 9.34
N ARG A 38 2.73 13.61 8.30
CA ARG A 38 3.43 13.04 7.12
C ARG A 38 4.24 14.12 6.41
N ARG A 39 3.67 15.31 6.18
CA ARG A 39 4.36 16.43 5.51
C ARG A 39 5.60 16.90 6.25
N GLN A 40 5.64 16.78 7.59
CA GLN A 40 6.81 17.14 8.39
C GLN A 40 7.99 16.20 8.20
N VAL A 41 7.73 14.93 7.89
CA VAL A 41 8.77 13.91 7.60
C VAL A 41 8.96 13.68 6.10
N PHE A 42 8.21 14.38 5.26
CA PHE A 42 8.29 14.24 3.81
C PHE A 42 9.47 15.04 3.27
N HIS A 43 10.32 14.37 2.50
CA HIS A 43 11.51 14.95 1.90
C HIS A 43 11.29 15.13 0.41
N LEU A 44 11.42 16.37 -0.06
CA LEU A 44 11.52 16.67 -1.49
C LEU A 44 12.99 16.56 -1.91
N PRO A 45 13.28 15.82 -2.98
CA PRO A 45 14.65 15.63 -3.41
C PRO A 45 15.15 16.84 -4.19
N SER A 46 16.44 17.10 -4.10
CA SER A 46 17.11 18.12 -4.91
C SER A 46 17.16 17.75 -6.41
N SER A 47 16.94 16.47 -6.74
CA SER A 47 16.91 15.94 -8.12
C SER A 47 15.68 15.05 -8.34
N PRO A 48 14.87 15.27 -9.40
CA PRO A 48 13.55 14.62 -9.55
C PRO A 48 13.61 13.11 -9.82
N ALA A 49 14.60 12.64 -10.58
CA ALA A 49 14.49 11.33 -11.22
C ALA A 49 14.72 10.12 -10.29
N THR A 50 15.52 10.26 -9.23
CA THR A 50 15.93 9.11 -8.38
C THR A 50 15.12 8.96 -7.11
N ALA A 51 14.34 9.98 -6.76
CA ALA A 51 13.70 10.09 -5.44
C ALA A 51 12.17 10.12 -5.52
N ALA A 52 11.60 9.69 -6.65
CA ALA A 52 10.17 9.49 -6.78
C ALA A 52 9.69 8.28 -5.96
N SER A 53 8.43 8.34 -5.54
CA SER A 53 7.75 7.25 -4.84
C SER A 53 6.34 7.04 -5.37
N PHE A 54 5.87 5.80 -5.29
CA PHE A 54 4.51 5.41 -5.60
C PHE A 54 3.72 5.18 -4.32
N HIS A 55 2.46 5.59 -4.31
CA HIS A 55 1.51 5.22 -3.28
C HIS A 55 0.65 4.07 -3.81
N LEU A 56 0.72 2.91 -3.15
CA LEU A 56 -0.12 1.75 -3.43
C LEU A 56 -1.17 1.53 -2.34
N LEU A 57 -2.34 1.04 -2.75
CA LEU A 57 -3.34 0.41 -1.89
C LEU A 57 -3.26 -1.10 -2.10
N ILE A 58 -3.04 -1.86 -1.04
CA ILE A 58 -2.95 -3.32 -1.03
C ILE A 58 -4.19 -3.89 -0.36
N THR A 59 -4.85 -4.84 -1.02
CA THR A 59 -6.00 -5.58 -0.50
C THR A 59 -5.86 -7.07 -0.80
N PRO A 60 -6.13 -7.98 0.16
CA PRO A 60 -6.25 -9.39 -0.14
C PRO A 60 -7.44 -9.66 -1.06
N CYS A 61 -7.24 -10.57 -2.00
CA CYS A 61 -8.30 -11.08 -2.83
C CYS A 61 -9.45 -11.63 -1.97
N GLY A 62 -10.67 -11.14 -2.20
CA GLY A 62 -11.84 -11.62 -1.48
C GLY A 62 -12.00 -11.10 -0.05
N SER A 63 -11.11 -10.22 0.44
CA SER A 63 -11.24 -9.59 1.76
C SER A 63 -11.03 -8.07 1.68
N PRO A 64 -12.00 -7.32 1.11
CA PRO A 64 -11.85 -5.88 0.86
C PRO A 64 -11.76 -5.02 2.14
N ARG A 65 -12.09 -5.60 3.30
CA ARG A 65 -12.02 -4.94 4.61
C ARG A 65 -10.60 -4.87 5.17
N VAL A 66 -9.73 -5.79 4.75
CA VAL A 66 -8.32 -5.78 5.10
C VAL A 66 -7.57 -5.02 4.02
N TRP A 67 -6.86 -3.96 4.41
CA TRP A 67 -6.14 -3.13 3.45
C TRP A 67 -4.96 -2.41 4.07
N GLN A 68 -3.98 -2.06 3.23
CA GLN A 68 -2.81 -1.28 3.62
C GLN A 68 -2.47 -0.25 2.54
N HIS A 69 -2.20 0.99 2.95
CA HIS A 69 -1.59 2.00 2.09
C HIS A 69 -0.09 1.98 2.32
N ILE A 70 0.68 1.89 1.24
CA ILE A 70 2.13 1.86 1.30
C ILE A 70 2.75 2.90 0.39
N GLU A 71 3.93 3.37 0.75
CA GLU A 71 4.83 4.14 -0.10
C GLU A 71 5.93 3.22 -0.61
N VAL A 72 6.20 3.29 -1.91
CA VAL A 72 7.14 2.41 -2.62
C VAL A 72 8.14 3.27 -3.39
N PRO A 73 9.45 3.12 -3.15
CA PRO A 73 10.47 3.84 -3.90
C PRO A 73 10.49 3.45 -5.38
N ALA A 74 10.50 4.43 -6.27
CA ALA A 74 10.37 4.21 -7.70
C ALA A 74 11.59 3.52 -8.35
N HIS A 75 12.78 3.67 -7.76
CA HIS A 75 14.04 3.18 -8.31
C HIS A 75 14.33 1.71 -7.96
N LEU A 76 13.58 1.11 -7.02
CA LEU A 76 13.79 -0.27 -6.61
C LEU A 76 13.29 -1.25 -7.66
N ARG A 77 13.83 -2.46 -7.60
CA ARG A 77 13.44 -3.57 -8.48
C ARG A 77 12.20 -4.31 -7.96
N MET A 78 11.50 -4.98 -8.87
CA MET A 78 10.33 -5.79 -8.54
C MET A 78 10.66 -6.93 -7.55
N GLU A 79 11.87 -7.51 -7.60
CA GLU A 79 12.32 -8.50 -6.61
C GLU A 79 12.35 -7.94 -5.19
N GLN A 80 12.87 -6.72 -5.01
CA GLN A 80 12.96 -6.07 -3.70
C GLN A 80 11.57 -5.72 -3.17
N PHE A 81 10.65 -5.35 -4.07
CA PHE A 81 9.26 -5.13 -3.71
C PHE A 81 8.56 -6.44 -3.31
N ALA A 82 8.78 -7.54 -4.04
CA ALA A 82 8.24 -8.86 -3.69
C ALA A 82 8.77 -9.33 -2.32
N GLU A 83 10.06 -9.19 -2.06
CA GLU A 83 10.69 -9.52 -0.78
C GLU A 83 10.11 -8.67 0.35
N TRP A 84 9.98 -7.36 0.17
CA TRP A 84 9.37 -6.52 1.20
C TRP A 84 7.90 -6.88 1.45
N LEU A 85 7.15 -7.22 0.40
CA LEU A 85 5.75 -7.60 0.50
C LEU A 85 5.55 -8.87 1.33
N THR A 86 6.44 -9.86 1.21
CA THR A 86 6.38 -11.09 2.04
C THR A 86 6.71 -10.82 3.51
N HIS A 87 7.50 -9.79 3.83
CA HIS A 87 7.68 -9.36 5.22
C HIS A 87 6.43 -8.69 5.79
N LEU A 88 5.77 -7.86 4.98
CA LEU A 88 4.53 -7.19 5.39
C LEU A 88 3.35 -8.15 5.50
N TRP A 89 3.35 -9.19 4.67
CA TRP A 89 2.35 -10.26 4.64
C TRP A 89 3.04 -11.63 4.78
N PRO A 90 3.44 -12.02 6.01
CA PRO A 90 4.21 -13.25 6.25
C PRO A 90 3.55 -14.54 5.80
N MET A 91 2.24 -14.50 5.57
CA MET A 91 1.46 -15.65 5.07
C MET A 91 1.64 -15.88 3.57
N LEU A 92 2.34 -14.98 2.85
CA LEU A 92 2.64 -15.14 1.45
C LEU A 92 3.76 -16.18 1.27
N PRO A 93 3.49 -17.38 0.73
CA PRO A 93 4.55 -18.21 0.18
C PRO A 93 5.18 -17.53 -1.05
N GLN A 94 6.24 -18.13 -1.61
CA GLN A 94 6.85 -17.64 -2.86
C GLN A 94 5.81 -17.60 -3.99
N GLY A 95 5.36 -16.39 -4.32
CA GLY A 95 4.41 -16.10 -5.39
C GLY A 95 5.05 -15.34 -6.55
N ALA A 96 4.21 -14.88 -7.46
CA ALA A 96 4.62 -14.09 -8.61
C ALA A 96 3.89 -12.74 -8.65
N LEU A 97 4.62 -11.69 -9.01
CA LEU A 97 4.04 -10.40 -9.37
C LEU A 97 3.54 -10.47 -10.82
N LEU A 98 2.28 -10.12 -11.02
CA LEU A 98 1.58 -10.17 -12.30
C LEU A 98 1.01 -8.79 -12.65
N ILE A 99 1.16 -8.41 -13.92
CA ILE A 99 0.45 -7.29 -14.54
C ILE A 99 -0.29 -7.84 -15.75
N ASN A 100 -1.59 -7.59 -15.85
CA ASN A 100 -2.44 -8.15 -16.93
C ASN A 100 -2.27 -9.68 -17.10
N HIS A 101 -2.19 -10.42 -15.99
CA HIS A 101 -1.94 -11.87 -15.93
C HIS A 101 -0.58 -12.33 -16.47
N GLN A 102 0.33 -11.41 -16.77
CA GLN A 102 1.69 -11.73 -17.19
C GLN A 102 2.65 -11.51 -16.04
N ARG A 103 3.54 -12.49 -15.81
CA ARG A 103 4.59 -12.36 -14.81
C ARG A 103 5.53 -11.22 -15.19
N VAL A 104 5.79 -10.37 -14.21
CA VAL A 104 6.74 -9.27 -14.32
C VAL A 104 8.15 -9.81 -14.09
N SER A 105 9.15 -9.24 -14.78
CA SER A 105 10.55 -9.57 -14.55
C SER A 105 10.99 -9.04 -13.19
N ASP A 106 11.66 -9.88 -12.41
CA ASP A 106 12.17 -9.57 -11.07
C ASP A 106 13.20 -8.41 -11.11
N HIS A 107 13.88 -8.24 -12.26
CA HIS A 107 14.89 -7.21 -12.45
C HIS A 107 14.35 -5.87 -12.96
N ASP A 108 13.09 -5.80 -13.38
CA ASP A 108 12.52 -4.54 -13.86
C ASP A 108 12.41 -3.54 -12.71
N PRO A 109 12.81 -2.28 -12.91
CA PRO A 109 12.59 -1.25 -11.91
C PRO A 109 11.13 -0.84 -11.88
N ILE A 110 10.63 -0.50 -10.71
CA ILE A 110 9.22 -0.19 -10.46
C ILE A 110 8.74 0.98 -11.34
N ASN A 111 9.56 2.01 -11.52
CA ASN A 111 9.24 3.18 -12.34
C ASN A 111 9.02 2.89 -13.83
N ASN A 112 9.51 1.76 -14.35
CA ASN A 112 9.26 1.37 -15.73
C ASN A 112 7.89 0.71 -15.92
N LEU A 113 7.25 0.31 -14.82
CA LEU A 113 6.05 -0.52 -14.84
C LEU A 113 4.84 0.20 -14.24
N PHE A 114 5.04 0.90 -13.12
CA PHE A 114 3.93 1.44 -12.34
C PHE A 114 3.43 2.75 -12.91
N VAL A 115 2.12 2.81 -13.12
CA VAL A 115 1.40 4.02 -13.50
C VAL A 115 0.12 4.13 -12.66
N PRO A 116 -0.34 5.33 -12.27
CA PRO A 116 -1.59 5.47 -11.53
C PRO A 116 -2.76 4.79 -12.22
N GLY A 117 -3.57 4.07 -11.44
CA GLY A 117 -4.68 3.24 -11.92
C GLY A 117 -4.28 1.81 -12.29
N LEU A 118 -2.99 1.49 -12.38
CA LEU A 118 -2.52 0.13 -12.61
C LEU A 118 -2.89 -0.77 -11.43
N ILE A 119 -3.34 -1.99 -11.74
CA ILE A 119 -3.50 -3.06 -10.75
C ILE A 119 -2.38 -4.08 -10.97
N VAL A 120 -1.56 -4.24 -9.96
CA VAL A 120 -0.55 -5.30 -9.86
C VAL A 120 -1.11 -6.39 -8.96
N ARG A 121 -0.91 -7.65 -9.32
CA ARG A 121 -1.34 -8.78 -8.50
C ARG A 121 -0.12 -9.52 -7.97
N TYR A 122 -0.17 -9.92 -6.72
CA TYR A 122 0.75 -10.94 -6.21
C TYR A 122 -0.06 -12.22 -6.07
N GLU A 123 0.33 -13.28 -6.76
CA GLU A 123 -0.41 -14.54 -6.75
C GLU A 123 0.45 -15.70 -6.28
N THR A 124 -0.17 -16.53 -5.45
CA THR A 124 0.31 -17.84 -5.03
C THR A 124 -0.80 -18.85 -5.32
N GLN A 125 -0.58 -20.13 -5.00
CA GLN A 125 -1.60 -21.16 -5.20
C GLN A 125 -2.89 -20.88 -4.39
N ASP A 126 -2.75 -20.41 -3.15
CA ASP A 126 -3.85 -20.34 -2.19
C ASP A 126 -4.21 -18.90 -1.79
N PHE A 127 -3.45 -17.92 -2.25
CA PHE A 127 -3.59 -16.54 -1.81
C PHE A 127 -3.23 -15.55 -2.92
N CYS A 128 -3.92 -14.42 -2.95
CA CYS A 128 -3.50 -13.29 -3.77
C CYS A 128 -3.74 -11.94 -3.13
N LEU A 129 -2.92 -10.96 -3.54
CA LEU A 129 -3.07 -9.54 -3.23
C LEU A 129 -3.40 -8.78 -4.51
N HIS A 130 -4.31 -7.81 -4.41
CA HIS A 130 -4.51 -6.73 -5.37
C HIS A 130 -3.78 -5.50 -4.86
N MET A 131 -2.97 -4.91 -5.72
CA MET A 131 -2.20 -3.71 -5.41
C MET A 131 -2.53 -2.67 -6.46
N GLN A 132 -3.34 -1.69 -6.07
CA GLN A 132 -3.68 -0.56 -6.92
C GLN A 132 -2.65 0.54 -6.74
N VAL A 133 -2.02 0.97 -7.83
CA VAL A 133 -1.19 2.16 -7.85
C VAL A 133 -2.11 3.38 -7.79
N VAL A 134 -2.16 4.06 -6.65
CA VAL A 134 -3.07 5.18 -6.40
C VAL A 134 -2.53 6.47 -6.99
N SER A 135 -1.26 6.76 -6.73
CA SER A 135 -0.59 7.98 -7.20
C SER A 135 0.92 7.81 -7.23
N TRP A 136 1.60 8.76 -7.87
CA TRP A 136 3.05 8.90 -7.85
C TRP A 136 3.39 10.34 -7.47
N TYR A 137 4.55 10.56 -6.86
CA TYR A 137 5.05 11.89 -6.51
C TYR A 137 6.57 11.88 -6.37
N ASP A 138 7.17 13.06 -6.55
CA ASP A 138 8.57 13.29 -6.18
C ASP A 138 8.70 13.38 -4.67
N GLY A 139 9.66 12.63 -4.10
CA GLY A 139 9.95 12.61 -2.67
C GLY A 139 9.53 11.34 -1.95
N TYR A 140 9.83 11.32 -0.66
CA TYR A 140 9.69 10.15 0.21
C TYR A 140 9.48 10.54 1.67
N SER A 141 8.85 9.67 2.43
CA SER A 141 8.48 9.88 3.83
C SER A 141 9.52 9.35 4.83
N GLN A 142 10.56 8.64 4.36
CA GLN A 142 11.68 8.16 5.20
C GLN A 142 13.04 8.46 4.59
N SER A 143 14.00 8.83 5.44
CA SER A 143 15.31 9.36 5.04
C SER A 143 16.19 8.40 4.22
N ASP A 144 15.92 7.10 4.28
CA ASP A 144 16.62 6.06 3.53
C ASP A 144 15.93 5.73 2.18
N HIS A 145 14.84 6.44 1.85
CA HIS A 145 14.00 6.19 0.68
C HIS A 145 13.60 4.71 0.57
N THR A 146 13.14 4.14 1.68
CA THR A 146 12.65 2.76 1.77
C THR A 146 11.12 2.67 1.63
N PHE A 147 10.59 1.46 1.68
CA PHE A 147 9.16 1.20 1.72
C PHE A 147 8.54 1.65 3.04
N VAL A 148 7.37 2.30 2.99
CA VAL A 148 6.70 2.81 4.19
C VAL A 148 5.27 2.30 4.27
N LEU A 149 4.89 1.70 5.40
CA LEU A 149 3.49 1.47 5.73
C LEU A 149 2.86 2.80 6.19
N MET A 150 1.98 3.37 5.37
CA MET A 150 1.39 4.69 5.60
C MET A 150 0.09 4.63 6.41
N ALA A 151 -0.74 3.63 6.13
CA ALA A 151 -2.01 3.39 6.82
C ALA A 151 -2.40 1.92 6.70
N GLN A 152 -3.21 1.41 7.63
CA GLN A 152 -3.78 0.07 7.53
C GLN A 152 -5.18 -0.01 8.12
N SER A 153 -5.98 -0.95 7.64
CA SER A 153 -7.26 -1.33 8.25
C SER A 153 -7.10 -1.67 9.73
N LEU A 154 -8.13 -1.40 10.52
CA LEU A 154 -8.17 -1.85 11.91
C LEU A 154 -8.34 -3.37 12.02
N GLU A 155 -8.98 -3.97 11.01
CA GLU A 155 -8.96 -5.41 10.81
C GLU A 155 -7.57 -5.82 10.34
N THR A 156 -6.90 -6.67 11.12
CA THR A 156 -5.60 -7.22 10.74
C THR A 156 -5.79 -8.39 9.78
N PRO A 157 -4.85 -8.61 8.84
CA PRO A 157 -4.77 -9.86 8.09
C PRO A 157 -4.90 -11.04 9.06
N LEU A 158 -5.73 -12.04 8.74
CA LEU A 158 -6.09 -13.16 9.62
C LEU A 158 -4.88 -13.80 10.31
N ASN A 159 -4.49 -13.27 11.47
CA ASN A 159 -3.77 -13.95 12.53
C ASN A 159 -3.92 -13.19 13.86
N GLN A 160 -5.07 -13.37 14.50
CA GLN A 160 -5.16 -13.42 15.96
C GLN A 160 -5.99 -14.65 16.33
N SER A 161 -5.44 -15.84 16.03
CA SER A 161 -5.69 -16.97 16.90
C SER A 161 -4.90 -16.71 18.18
N SER A 162 -5.62 -16.51 19.26
CA SER A 162 -5.12 -16.51 20.62
C SER A 162 -4.10 -17.62 20.84
N ASN A 163 -2.99 -17.28 21.49
CA ASN A 163 -2.31 -18.15 22.44
C ASN A 163 -1.70 -17.27 23.54
#